data_AF-A0AA37VAK1-F1
#
_entry.id   AF-A0AA37VAK1-F1
#
_cell.length_a   1.000
_cell.length_b   1.000
_cell.length_c   1.000
_cell.angle_alpha   90.00
_cell.angle_beta   90.00
_cell.angle_gamma   90.00
#
_symmetry.space_group_name_H-M   'P 1'
#
loop_
_entity.id
_entity.type
_entity.pdbx_description
1 polymer ?
#
loop_
_entity_poly.entity_id
_entity_poly.type
_entity_poly.pdbx_seq_one_letter_code
_entity_poly.pdbx_strand_id
1 'polypeptide(L)'
;MIAARALALILMLYPLGAGSAAAASTSPAEFHAKVVELYSFEPHKLDRAAMQAKSAQLDQFWTMAKADPSTTLPQLRRELDTASNSAFFFYDGAKLLLTLSTDRSDQAIALRAIAKADLRGIQPTDYVSTVHQLAGAGLDAREAAFQILPFPDLKVFFPQHSLTLGQDFALICMLFPMEEKLFVPDLIERLGREADVDTQKSLLVALWYAVTPAADAALQSFADNPHNNPDAVALTKTLLDRAKTIGSPSSTPIEALREDRRKVMQRPISDEALIEFDELTSKIRGGS
;
A
#
# COMPACT_ATOMS: atom_id res chain seq x y z
N MET A 1 18.47 49.16 -12.30
CA MET A 1 19.52 49.72 -13.17
C MET A 1 20.19 48.57 -13.92
N ILE A 2 20.27 48.69 -15.25
CA ILE A 2 21.11 47.90 -16.19
C ILE A 2 20.67 46.43 -16.40
N ALA A 3 20.48 45.90 -17.61
CA ALA A 3 20.36 46.46 -18.95
C ALA A 3 19.74 45.36 -19.84
N ALA A 4 18.84 45.77 -20.73
CA ALA A 4 18.41 44.97 -21.87
C ALA A 4 19.55 44.83 -22.88
N ARG A 5 19.77 43.63 -23.41
CA ARG A 5 20.52 43.41 -24.65
C ARG A 5 19.75 42.44 -25.53
N ALA A 6 19.25 42.99 -26.64
CA ALA A 6 18.73 42.28 -27.78
C ALA A 6 19.88 41.53 -28.48
N LEU A 7 19.64 40.27 -28.81
CA LEU A 7 20.45 39.52 -29.76
C LEU A 7 19.54 39.11 -30.93
N ALA A 8 19.81 39.66 -32.10
CA ALA A 8 19.20 39.25 -33.34
C ALA A 8 19.73 37.86 -33.72
N LEU A 9 18.82 36.89 -33.90
CA LEU A 9 19.15 35.55 -34.38
C LEU A 9 18.61 35.38 -35.79
N ILE A 10 19.53 35.17 -36.74
CA ILE A 10 19.28 34.87 -38.14
C ILE A 10 18.76 33.42 -38.22
N LEU A 11 17.51 33.23 -38.65
CA LEU A 11 16.95 31.91 -38.97
C LEU A 11 17.44 31.48 -40.37
N MET A 12 18.39 30.54 -40.42
CA MET A 12 18.63 29.74 -41.62
C MET A 12 17.72 28.51 -41.59
N LEU A 13 16.75 28.47 -42.50
CA LEU A 13 15.95 27.28 -42.79
C LEU A 13 16.81 26.26 -43.53
N TYR A 14 17.19 25.18 -42.85
CA TYR A 14 17.63 23.94 -43.48
C TYR A 14 16.44 22.96 -43.56
N PRO A 15 16.19 22.31 -44.71
CA PRO A 15 15.27 21.19 -44.78
C PRO A 15 15.94 19.99 -44.08
N LEU A 16 15.58 19.76 -42.82
CA LEU A 16 15.85 18.50 -42.14
C LEU A 16 15.00 17.43 -42.82
N GLY A 17 15.64 16.59 -43.63
CA GLY A 17 15.06 15.33 -44.07
C GLY A 17 14.76 14.47 -42.85
N ALA A 18 13.49 14.43 -42.45
CA ALA A 18 13.01 13.54 -41.42
C ALA A 18 13.01 12.09 -41.94
N GLY A 19 14.20 11.48 -41.95
CA GLY A 19 14.29 10.03 -41.97
C GLY A 19 13.68 9.52 -40.68
N SER A 20 12.43 9.05 -40.73
CA SER A 20 11.81 8.30 -39.65
C SER A 20 12.57 6.97 -39.52
N ALA A 21 13.66 6.98 -38.74
CA ALA A 21 14.20 5.77 -38.17
C ALA A 21 13.11 5.23 -37.24
N ALA A 22 12.33 4.26 -37.72
CA ALA A 22 11.45 3.48 -36.87
C ALA A 22 12.32 2.90 -35.76
N ALA A 23 12.17 3.43 -34.54
CA ALA A 23 12.84 2.88 -33.37
C ALA A 23 12.44 1.41 -33.28
N ALA A 24 13.43 0.52 -33.39
CA ALA A 24 13.18 -0.91 -33.23
C ALA A 24 12.56 -1.12 -31.85
N SER A 25 11.33 -1.63 -31.81
CA SER A 25 10.67 -1.95 -30.55
C SER A 25 11.43 -3.09 -29.88
N THR A 26 11.75 -2.92 -28.59
CA THR A 26 12.43 -3.95 -27.80
C THR A 26 11.55 -5.20 -27.80
N SER A 27 12.11 -6.37 -28.11
CA SER A 27 11.34 -7.62 -28.07
C SER A 27 11.01 -8.03 -26.63
N PRO A 28 9.94 -8.82 -26.38
CA PRO A 28 9.63 -9.24 -25.02
C PRO A 28 10.75 -10.03 -24.32
N ALA A 29 11.53 -10.81 -25.07
CA ALA A 29 12.66 -11.57 -24.52
C ALA A 29 13.81 -10.64 -24.08
N GLU A 30 14.09 -9.58 -24.85
CA GLU A 30 15.09 -8.57 -24.48
C GLU A 30 14.63 -7.76 -23.27
N PHE A 31 13.34 -7.42 -23.18
CA PHE A 31 12.79 -6.73 -22.01
C PHE A 31 12.91 -7.59 -20.75
N HIS A 32 12.52 -8.87 -20.82
CA HIS A 32 12.68 -9.82 -19.72
C HIS A 32 14.14 -9.94 -19.28
N ALA A 33 15.06 -10.15 -20.23
CA ALA A 33 16.49 -10.26 -19.93
C ALA A 33 17.01 -9.00 -19.21
N LYS A 34 16.57 -7.82 -19.65
CA LYS A 34 16.91 -6.55 -19.00
C LYS A 34 16.35 -6.44 -17.59
N VAL A 35 15.10 -6.86 -17.35
CA VAL A 35 14.51 -6.90 -16.01
C VAL A 35 15.31 -7.85 -15.10
N VAL A 36 15.61 -9.06 -15.57
CA VAL A 36 16.41 -10.02 -14.79
C VAL A 36 17.79 -9.44 -14.45
N GLU A 37 18.50 -8.88 -15.42
CA GLU A 37 19.82 -8.28 -15.21
C GLU A 37 19.78 -7.15 -14.16
N LEU A 38 18.80 -6.25 -14.27
CA LEU A 38 18.71 -5.08 -13.41
C LEU A 38 18.29 -5.44 -11.99
N TYR A 39 17.33 -6.36 -11.83
CA TYR A 39 16.65 -6.61 -10.56
C TYR A 39 17.08 -7.90 -9.84
N SER A 40 18.08 -8.64 -10.34
CA SER A 40 18.67 -9.81 -9.66
C SER A 40 19.57 -9.42 -8.47
N PHE A 41 19.03 -8.67 -7.52
CA PHE A 41 19.68 -8.31 -6.26
C PHE A 41 18.63 -8.05 -5.17
N GLU A 42 19.08 -8.01 -3.92
CA GLU A 42 18.24 -7.64 -2.76
C GLU A 42 18.73 -6.30 -2.19
N PRO A 43 17.92 -5.23 -2.22
CA PRO A 43 18.37 -3.90 -1.83
C PRO A 43 19.01 -3.84 -0.44
N HIS A 44 18.43 -4.53 0.54
CA HIS A 44 18.90 -4.54 1.92
C HIS A 44 20.22 -5.30 2.15
N LYS A 45 20.76 -5.96 1.11
CA LYS A 45 22.07 -6.64 1.14
C LYS A 45 23.19 -5.83 0.49
N LEU A 46 22.88 -4.70 -0.15
CA LEU A 46 23.89 -3.85 -0.79
C LEU A 46 24.43 -2.81 0.19
N ASP A 47 25.72 -2.49 0.06
CA ASP A 47 26.28 -1.30 0.67
C ASP A 47 25.82 -0.02 -0.07
N ARG A 48 26.15 1.14 0.49
CA ARG A 48 25.74 2.43 -0.07
C ARG A 48 26.28 2.69 -1.48
N ALA A 49 27.51 2.29 -1.77
CA ALA A 49 28.13 2.56 -3.08
C ALA A 49 27.52 1.66 -4.16
N ALA A 50 27.32 0.37 -3.85
CA ALA A 50 26.64 -0.59 -4.71
C ALA A 50 25.18 -0.17 -4.96
N MET A 51 24.48 0.29 -3.91
CA MET A 51 23.13 0.83 -4.03
C MET A 51 23.07 2.00 -5.00
N GLN A 52 23.96 2.99 -4.85
CA GLN A 52 23.99 4.17 -5.71
C GLN A 52 24.25 3.81 -7.18
N ALA A 53 25.18 2.89 -7.44
CA ALA A 53 25.45 2.41 -8.79
C ALA A 53 24.24 1.70 -9.41
N LYS A 54 23.53 0.87 -8.62
CA LYS A 54 22.31 0.20 -9.07
C LYS A 54 21.15 1.16 -9.30
N SER A 55 20.94 2.15 -8.43
CA SER A 55 19.92 3.18 -8.62
C SER A 55 20.08 3.91 -9.95
N ALA A 56 21.32 4.28 -10.35
CA ALA A 56 21.55 4.94 -11.62
C ALA A 56 21.16 4.08 -12.85
N GLN A 57 21.35 2.76 -12.77
CA GLN A 57 20.93 1.82 -13.83
C GLN A 57 19.40 1.72 -13.89
N LEU A 58 18.74 1.65 -12.73
CA LEU A 58 17.28 1.62 -12.63
C LEU A 58 16.66 2.92 -13.16
N ASP A 59 17.23 4.07 -12.84
CA ASP A 59 16.77 5.37 -13.33
C ASP A 59 16.81 5.47 -14.87
N GLN A 60 17.87 4.94 -15.49
CA GLN A 60 17.97 4.86 -16.94
C GLN A 60 16.90 3.95 -17.54
N PHE A 61 16.63 2.80 -16.92
CA PHE A 61 15.56 1.91 -17.33
C PHE A 61 14.18 2.59 -17.21
N TRP A 62 13.91 3.26 -16.09
CA TRP A 62 12.68 4.02 -15.87
C TRP A 62 12.51 5.14 -16.89
N THR A 63 13.58 5.88 -17.21
CA THR A 63 13.55 6.95 -18.21
C THR A 63 13.21 6.41 -19.59
N MET A 64 13.85 5.30 -19.99
CA MET A 64 13.56 4.61 -21.25
C MET A 64 12.11 4.12 -21.28
N ALA A 65 11.63 3.46 -20.23
CA ALA A 65 10.27 2.97 -20.11
C ALA A 65 9.22 4.08 -20.24
N LYS A 66 9.48 5.24 -19.65
CA LYS A 66 8.62 6.43 -19.73
C LYS A 66 8.64 7.13 -21.08
N ALA A 67 9.72 6.96 -21.85
CA ALA A 67 9.84 7.60 -23.17
C ALA A 67 8.93 6.95 -24.23
N ASP A 68 8.62 5.65 -24.10
CA ASP A 68 7.67 4.96 -24.98
C ASP A 68 6.74 4.03 -24.18
N PRO A 69 5.69 4.58 -23.54
CA PRO A 69 4.71 3.78 -22.80
C PRO A 69 3.96 2.79 -23.69
N SER A 70 3.78 3.12 -24.98
CA SER A 70 3.01 2.28 -25.92
C SER A 70 3.65 0.91 -26.15
N THR A 71 4.99 0.89 -26.20
CA THR A 71 5.78 -0.35 -26.30
C THR A 71 6.00 -0.99 -24.93
N THR A 72 6.23 -0.17 -23.88
CA THR A 72 6.63 -0.65 -22.56
C THR A 72 5.49 -1.30 -21.78
N LEU A 73 4.30 -0.69 -21.76
CA LEU A 73 3.18 -1.14 -20.92
C LEU A 73 2.80 -2.61 -21.14
N PRO A 74 2.64 -3.12 -22.38
CA PRO A 74 2.35 -4.54 -22.59
C PRO A 74 3.42 -5.49 -22.03
N GLN A 75 4.69 -5.08 -22.06
CA GLN A 75 5.81 -5.88 -21.56
C GLN A 75 5.85 -5.85 -20.03
N LEU A 76 5.70 -4.66 -19.44
CA LEU A 76 5.67 -4.49 -17.99
C LEU A 76 4.53 -5.28 -17.33
N ARG A 77 3.32 -5.27 -17.92
CA ARG A 77 2.18 -6.08 -17.45
C ARG A 77 2.53 -7.57 -17.42
N ARG A 78 3.21 -8.08 -18.45
CA ARG A 78 3.64 -9.47 -18.54
C ARG A 78 4.69 -9.82 -17.48
N GLU A 79 5.67 -8.96 -17.27
CA GLU A 79 6.70 -9.18 -16.26
C GLU A 79 6.11 -9.19 -14.83
N LEU A 80 5.15 -8.33 -14.52
CA LEU A 80 4.50 -8.32 -13.21
C LEU A 80 3.63 -9.56 -12.94
N ASP A 81 3.17 -10.22 -13.99
CA ASP A 81 2.46 -11.51 -13.91
C ASP A 81 3.43 -12.71 -13.81
N THR A 82 4.69 -12.53 -14.23
CA THR A 82 5.71 -13.58 -14.24
C THR A 82 6.22 -13.86 -12.82
N ALA A 83 5.89 -15.05 -12.29
CA ALA A 83 6.18 -15.41 -10.89
C ALA A 83 7.67 -15.53 -10.54
N SER A 84 8.55 -15.69 -11.53
CA SER A 84 10.00 -15.87 -11.32
C SER A 84 10.78 -14.56 -11.15
N ASN A 85 10.12 -13.41 -11.28
CA ASN A 85 10.78 -12.12 -11.09
C ASN A 85 11.12 -11.87 -9.61
N SER A 86 12.10 -11.01 -9.36
CA SER A 86 12.56 -10.74 -8.00
C SER A 86 11.51 -9.98 -7.19
N ALA A 87 11.52 -10.19 -5.86
CA ALA A 87 10.61 -9.51 -4.94
C ALA A 87 10.74 -7.97 -5.03
N PHE A 88 11.94 -7.46 -5.30
CA PHE A 88 12.16 -6.03 -5.48
C PHE A 88 11.53 -5.51 -6.79
N PHE A 89 11.64 -6.26 -7.89
CA PHE A 89 11.00 -5.88 -9.15
C PHE A 89 9.47 -5.79 -9.01
N PHE A 90 8.83 -6.69 -8.27
CA PHE A 90 7.38 -6.64 -8.12
C PHE A 90 6.89 -5.32 -7.52
N TYR A 91 7.64 -4.70 -6.61
CA TYR A 91 7.31 -3.38 -6.10
C TYR A 91 7.68 -2.27 -7.09
N ASP A 92 8.94 -2.23 -7.51
CA ASP A 92 9.46 -1.14 -8.35
C ASP A 92 8.77 -1.09 -9.73
N GLY A 93 8.59 -2.24 -10.36
CA GLY A 93 7.85 -2.40 -11.61
C GLY A 93 6.37 -2.04 -11.46
N ALA A 94 5.74 -2.33 -10.33
CA ALA A 94 4.37 -1.89 -10.05
C ALA A 94 4.28 -0.37 -9.92
N LYS A 95 5.25 0.28 -9.25
CA LYS A 95 5.32 1.76 -9.17
C LYS A 95 5.53 2.38 -10.56
N LEU A 96 6.36 1.76 -11.40
CA LEU A 96 6.52 2.18 -12.79
C LEU A 96 5.20 2.04 -13.56
N LEU A 97 4.48 0.92 -13.42
CA LEU A 97 3.18 0.70 -14.06
C LEU A 97 2.17 1.77 -13.65
N LEU A 98 2.06 2.07 -12.36
CA LEU A 98 1.20 3.11 -11.82
C LEU A 98 1.58 4.54 -12.28
N THR A 99 2.83 4.75 -12.67
CA THR A 99 3.28 6.03 -13.24
C THR A 99 2.92 6.15 -14.73
N LEU A 100 2.87 5.03 -15.45
CA LEU A 100 2.63 4.99 -16.89
C LEU A 100 1.14 4.86 -17.25
N SER A 101 0.31 4.42 -16.30
CA SER A 101 -1.10 4.12 -16.55
C SER A 101 -1.99 4.44 -15.35
N THR A 102 -3.16 5.00 -15.63
CA THR A 102 -4.24 5.19 -14.67
C THR A 102 -5.38 4.19 -14.84
N ASP A 103 -5.22 3.21 -15.75
CA ASP A 103 -6.24 2.21 -16.03
C ASP A 103 -6.45 1.31 -14.81
N ARG A 104 -7.72 1.07 -14.46
CA ARG A 104 -8.09 0.24 -13.30
C ARG A 104 -7.52 -1.17 -13.37
N SER A 105 -7.42 -1.75 -14.56
CA SER A 105 -6.80 -3.07 -14.77
C SER A 105 -5.31 -3.08 -14.42
N ASP A 106 -4.59 -2.00 -14.74
CA ASP A 106 -3.16 -1.87 -14.48
C ASP A 106 -2.91 -1.62 -13.00
N GLN A 107 -3.74 -0.81 -12.35
CA GLN A 107 -3.72 -0.64 -10.91
C GLN A 107 -3.94 -1.97 -10.17
N ALA A 108 -4.85 -2.82 -10.67
CA ALA A 108 -5.06 -4.15 -10.11
C ALA A 108 -3.85 -5.09 -10.32
N ILE A 109 -3.19 -5.04 -11.47
CA ILE A 109 -1.93 -5.77 -11.72
C ILE A 109 -0.85 -5.29 -10.75
N ALA A 110 -0.68 -3.97 -10.62
CA ALA A 110 0.29 -3.36 -9.71
C ALA A 110 0.05 -3.79 -8.26
N LEU A 111 -1.19 -3.77 -7.78
CA LEU A 111 -1.54 -4.17 -6.41
C LEU A 111 -1.19 -5.64 -6.13
N ARG A 112 -1.51 -6.55 -7.05
CA ARG A 112 -1.13 -7.97 -6.94
C ARG A 112 0.38 -8.18 -6.96
N ALA A 113 1.11 -7.37 -7.72
CA ALA A 113 2.57 -7.43 -7.70
C ALA A 113 3.13 -6.88 -6.38
N ILE A 114 2.63 -5.75 -5.88
CA ILE A 114 3.02 -5.18 -4.57
C ILE A 114 2.86 -6.21 -3.44
N ALA A 115 1.84 -7.07 -3.51
CA ALA A 115 1.64 -8.15 -2.53
C ALA A 115 2.73 -9.24 -2.55
N LYS A 116 3.62 -9.27 -3.55
CA LYS A 116 4.76 -10.22 -3.66
C LYS A 116 6.09 -9.61 -3.22
N ALA A 117 6.09 -8.37 -2.77
CA ALA A 117 7.30 -7.62 -2.49
C ALA A 117 7.97 -8.01 -1.16
N ASP A 118 9.30 -7.86 -1.09
CA ASP A 118 10.05 -7.98 0.16
C ASP A 118 10.19 -6.60 0.81
N LEU A 119 9.47 -6.37 1.90
CA LEU A 119 9.38 -5.07 2.56
C LEU A 119 10.72 -4.58 3.14
N ARG A 120 11.71 -5.47 3.37
CA ARG A 120 13.04 -5.07 3.89
C ARG A 120 13.80 -4.16 2.92
N GLY A 121 13.50 -4.25 1.63
CA GLY A 121 14.09 -3.42 0.59
C GLY A 121 13.27 -2.18 0.22
N ILE A 122 12.16 -1.92 0.91
CA ILE A 122 11.16 -0.92 0.52
C ILE A 122 10.93 0.06 1.66
N GLN A 123 10.74 1.34 1.32
CA GLN A 123 10.37 2.36 2.28
C GLN A 123 8.95 2.09 2.82
N PRO A 124 8.76 1.83 4.12
CA PRO A 124 7.45 1.50 4.68
C PRO A 124 6.35 2.53 4.37
N THR A 125 6.69 3.82 4.43
CA THR A 125 5.75 4.92 4.14
C THR A 125 5.24 4.89 2.70
N ASP A 126 6.11 4.62 1.73
CA ASP A 126 5.70 4.51 0.32
C ASP A 126 4.82 3.28 0.09
N TYR A 127 5.17 2.15 0.72
CA TYR A 127 4.38 0.91 0.65
C TYR A 127 2.96 1.12 1.17
N VAL A 128 2.83 1.58 2.42
CA VAL A 128 1.53 1.76 3.09
C VAL A 128 0.69 2.80 2.36
N SER A 129 1.29 3.92 1.94
CA SER A 129 0.56 4.95 1.18
C SER A 129 0.04 4.43 -0.15
N THR A 130 0.83 3.64 -0.87
CA THR A 130 0.44 3.08 -2.17
C THR A 130 -0.71 2.08 -2.02
N VAL A 131 -0.60 1.15 -1.06
CA VAL A 131 -1.65 0.15 -0.80
C VAL A 131 -2.93 0.83 -0.32
N HIS A 132 -2.83 1.79 0.61
CA HIS A 132 -3.97 2.60 1.07
C HIS A 132 -4.66 3.35 -0.06
N GLN A 133 -3.91 4.01 -0.95
CA GLN A 133 -4.48 4.73 -2.09
C GLN A 133 -5.24 3.78 -3.04
N LEU A 134 -4.68 2.62 -3.33
CA LEU A 134 -5.32 1.62 -4.21
C LEU A 134 -6.57 1.02 -3.57
N ALA A 135 -6.54 0.75 -2.26
CA ALA A 135 -7.70 0.36 -1.49
C ALA A 135 -8.79 1.44 -1.56
N GLY A 136 -8.43 2.72 -1.39
CA GLY A 136 -9.35 3.84 -1.48
C GLY A 136 -9.94 4.08 -2.88
N ALA A 137 -9.24 3.62 -3.93
CA ALA A 137 -9.77 3.56 -5.29
C ALA A 137 -10.73 2.35 -5.52
N GLY A 138 -11.03 1.59 -4.46
CA GLY A 138 -11.94 0.46 -4.47
C GLY A 138 -11.33 -0.82 -5.05
N LEU A 139 -10.01 -0.98 -4.99
CA LEU A 139 -9.35 -2.25 -5.31
C LEU A 139 -9.23 -3.11 -4.06
N ASP A 140 -9.21 -4.43 -4.27
CA ASP A 140 -9.00 -5.38 -3.19
C ASP A 140 -7.52 -5.41 -2.78
N ALA A 141 -7.23 -4.78 -1.64
CA ALA A 141 -5.88 -4.61 -1.11
C ALA A 141 -5.51 -5.63 -0.03
N ARG A 142 -6.35 -6.64 0.25
CA ARG A 142 -6.17 -7.56 1.39
C ARG A 142 -4.83 -8.26 1.38
N GLU A 143 -4.45 -8.87 0.26
CA GLU A 143 -3.17 -9.58 0.15
C GLU A 143 -1.97 -8.68 0.41
N ALA A 144 -1.95 -7.46 -0.14
CA ALA A 144 -0.89 -6.50 0.09
C ALA A 144 -0.91 -5.96 1.53
N ALA A 145 -2.08 -5.64 2.07
CA ALA A 145 -2.22 -5.16 3.44
C ALA A 145 -1.67 -6.18 4.46
N PHE A 146 -1.88 -7.48 4.24
CA PHE A 146 -1.37 -8.52 5.15
C PHE A 146 0.13 -8.82 5.01
N GLN A 147 0.83 -8.28 3.99
CA GLN A 147 2.29 -8.44 3.87
C GLN A 147 3.07 -7.77 5.00
N ILE A 148 2.45 -6.86 5.76
CA ILE A 148 3.13 -6.24 6.90
C ILE A 148 3.17 -7.13 8.15
N LEU A 149 2.33 -8.17 8.23
CA LEU A 149 2.17 -9.00 9.43
C LEU A 149 3.49 -9.66 9.90
N PRO A 150 4.38 -10.15 9.01
CA PRO A 150 5.68 -10.69 9.42
C PRO A 150 6.66 -9.67 10.02
N PHE A 151 6.30 -8.37 10.07
CA PHE A 151 7.15 -7.28 10.54
C PHE A 151 6.51 -6.60 11.77
N PRO A 152 6.50 -7.26 12.95
CA PRO A 152 5.81 -6.74 14.15
C PRO A 152 6.40 -5.40 14.65
N ASP A 153 7.64 -5.10 14.29
CA ASP A 153 8.32 -3.85 14.62
C ASP A 153 8.12 -2.74 13.57
N LEU A 154 7.29 -2.95 12.54
CA LEU A 154 7.02 -1.97 11.49
C LEU A 154 6.67 -0.60 12.09
N LYS A 155 7.41 0.42 11.64
CA LYS A 155 7.11 1.83 11.91
C LYS A 155 6.99 2.59 10.60
N VAL A 156 5.89 3.33 10.46
CA VAL A 156 5.58 4.12 9.27
C VAL A 156 5.49 5.57 9.67
N PHE A 157 6.45 6.39 9.24
CA PHE A 157 6.51 7.80 9.60
C PHE A 157 5.96 8.67 8.47
N PHE A 158 5.01 9.55 8.80
CA PHE A 158 4.42 10.55 7.93
C PHE A 158 4.84 11.95 8.41
N PRO A 159 5.90 12.55 7.83
CA PRO A 159 6.50 13.79 8.33
C PRO A 159 5.53 14.97 8.38
N GLN A 160 4.60 15.05 7.43
CA GLN A 160 3.65 16.16 7.29
C GLN A 160 2.69 16.28 8.49
N HIS A 161 2.46 15.17 9.19
CA HIS A 161 1.56 15.09 10.35
C HIS A 161 2.30 14.77 11.66
N SER A 162 3.64 14.68 11.62
CA SER A 162 4.45 14.15 12.73
C SER A 162 3.91 12.81 13.28
N LEU A 163 3.31 12.00 12.40
CA LEU A 163 2.56 10.80 12.75
C LEU A 163 3.43 9.57 12.52
N THR A 164 3.53 8.70 13.53
CA THR A 164 4.16 7.39 13.39
C THR A 164 3.13 6.31 13.63
N LEU A 165 2.88 5.46 12.63
CA LEU A 165 2.01 4.31 12.76
C LEU A 165 2.83 3.06 13.10
N GLY A 166 2.29 2.24 14.00
CA GLY A 166 2.71 0.85 14.16
C GLY A 166 2.06 -0.06 13.11
N GLN A 167 2.36 -1.35 13.20
CA GLN A 167 1.74 -2.38 12.35
C GLN A 167 0.20 -2.37 12.45
N ASP A 168 -0.33 -2.15 13.65
CA ASP A 168 -1.76 -2.05 13.96
C ASP A 168 -2.49 -0.99 13.12
N PHE A 169 -2.10 0.27 13.23
CA PHE A 169 -2.74 1.37 12.50
C PHE A 169 -2.36 1.38 11.02
N ALA A 170 -1.17 0.90 10.64
CA ALA A 170 -0.85 0.70 9.23
C ALA A 170 -1.82 -0.30 8.58
N LEU A 171 -2.13 -1.42 9.25
CA LEU A 171 -3.10 -2.40 8.77
C LEU A 171 -4.49 -1.78 8.63
N ILE A 172 -4.93 -0.99 9.61
CA ILE A 172 -6.21 -0.28 9.59
C ILE A 172 -6.28 0.67 8.39
N CYS A 173 -5.26 1.49 8.17
CA CYS A 173 -5.21 2.43 7.05
C CYS A 173 -5.31 1.74 5.69
N MET A 174 -4.79 0.52 5.54
CA MET A 174 -4.85 -0.22 4.27
C MET A 174 -6.15 -1.00 4.07
N LEU A 175 -6.83 -1.44 5.15
CA LEU A 175 -8.05 -2.26 5.05
C LEU A 175 -9.35 -1.44 5.08
N PHE A 176 -9.45 -0.42 5.94
CA PHE A 176 -10.69 0.33 6.16
C PHE A 176 -11.14 1.30 5.06
N PRO A 177 -10.38 1.59 4.00
CA PRO A 177 -10.96 2.18 2.79
C PRO A 177 -11.96 1.25 2.08
N MET A 178 -11.89 -0.07 2.34
CA MET A 178 -12.76 -1.12 1.77
C MET A 178 -13.96 -1.46 2.67
N GLU A 179 -14.93 -2.21 2.14
CA GLU A 179 -16.02 -2.78 2.94
C GLU A 179 -15.54 -3.90 3.87
N GLU A 180 -16.00 -3.89 5.12
CA GLU A 180 -15.59 -4.81 6.19
C GLU A 180 -15.87 -6.27 5.86
N LYS A 181 -16.95 -6.53 5.12
CA LYS A 181 -17.32 -7.87 4.65
C LYS A 181 -16.24 -8.54 3.79
N LEU A 182 -15.35 -7.75 3.19
CA LEU A 182 -14.26 -8.26 2.35
C LEU A 182 -13.10 -8.79 3.20
N PHE A 183 -12.76 -8.14 4.32
CA PHE A 183 -11.51 -8.42 5.04
C PHE A 183 -11.70 -8.98 6.45
N VAL A 184 -12.87 -8.85 7.08
CA VAL A 184 -13.11 -9.40 8.43
C VAL A 184 -12.89 -10.92 8.49
N PRO A 185 -13.38 -11.74 7.54
CA PRO A 185 -13.10 -13.18 7.54
C PRO A 185 -11.60 -13.48 7.53
N ASP A 186 -10.82 -12.75 6.72
CA ASP A 186 -9.37 -12.94 6.63
C ASP A 186 -8.66 -12.54 7.93
N LEU A 187 -9.08 -11.44 8.57
CA LEU A 187 -8.55 -11.05 9.89
C LEU A 187 -8.74 -12.16 10.93
N ILE A 188 -9.93 -12.77 10.95
CA ILE A 188 -10.25 -13.89 11.87
C ILE A 188 -9.39 -15.11 11.54
N GLU A 189 -9.27 -15.46 10.25
CA GLU A 189 -8.44 -16.59 9.81
C GLU A 189 -6.97 -16.39 10.18
N ARG A 190 -6.41 -15.18 9.96
CA ARG A 190 -5.03 -14.87 10.33
C ARG A 190 -4.84 -14.88 11.84
N LEU A 191 -5.77 -14.33 12.62
CA LEU A 191 -5.67 -14.35 14.09
C LEU A 191 -5.52 -15.78 14.64
N GLY A 192 -6.19 -16.76 14.01
CA GLY A 192 -6.08 -18.17 14.40
C GLY A 192 -4.77 -18.86 14.02
N ARG A 193 -3.89 -18.23 13.24
CA ARG A 193 -2.62 -18.81 12.74
C ARG A 193 -1.38 -18.05 13.19
N GLU A 194 -1.49 -16.73 13.40
CA GLU A 194 -0.34 -15.92 13.79
C GLU A 194 0.11 -16.29 15.22
N ALA A 195 1.40 -16.55 15.38
CA ALA A 195 2.02 -16.90 16.67
C ALA A 195 2.66 -15.68 17.36
N ASP A 196 3.04 -14.66 16.59
CA ASP A 196 3.62 -13.43 17.14
C ASP A 196 2.58 -12.60 17.88
N VAL A 197 2.92 -12.20 19.11
CA VAL A 197 1.98 -11.54 20.03
C VAL A 197 1.63 -10.13 19.56
N ASP A 198 2.58 -9.38 18.99
CA ASP A 198 2.33 -8.02 18.54
C ASP A 198 1.55 -8.00 17.22
N THR A 199 1.75 -9.02 16.37
CA THR A 199 0.89 -9.28 15.22
C THR A 199 -0.53 -9.67 15.64
N GLN A 200 -0.70 -10.55 16.63
CA GLN A 200 -2.01 -10.87 17.20
C GLN A 200 -2.72 -9.61 17.72
N LYS A 201 -2.01 -8.75 18.47
CA LYS A 201 -2.56 -7.47 18.96
C LYS A 201 -3.01 -6.59 17.80
N SER A 202 -2.21 -6.47 16.73
CA SER A 202 -2.55 -5.68 15.54
C SER A 202 -3.84 -6.17 14.87
N LEU A 203 -4.00 -7.49 14.73
CA LEU A 203 -5.23 -8.12 14.20
C LEU A 203 -6.44 -7.90 15.11
N LEU A 204 -6.27 -8.01 16.43
CA LEU A 204 -7.33 -7.78 17.43
C LEU A 204 -7.81 -6.32 17.39
N VAL A 205 -6.89 -5.36 17.27
CA VAL A 205 -7.25 -3.93 17.14
C VAL A 205 -8.01 -3.70 15.84
N ALA A 206 -7.58 -4.28 14.71
CA ALA A 206 -8.31 -4.19 13.44
C ALA A 206 -9.72 -4.81 13.52
N LEU A 207 -9.88 -5.97 14.17
CA LEU A 207 -11.19 -6.59 14.43
C LEU A 207 -12.07 -5.69 15.31
N TRP A 208 -11.50 -5.07 16.35
CA TRP A 208 -12.23 -4.13 17.19
C TRP A 208 -12.71 -2.91 16.41
N TYR A 209 -11.90 -2.37 15.49
CA TYR A 209 -12.36 -1.28 14.63
C TYR A 209 -13.38 -1.72 13.59
N ALA A 210 -13.48 -3.01 13.22
CA ALA A 210 -14.46 -3.45 12.22
C ALA A 210 -15.91 -3.24 12.68
N VAL A 211 -16.17 -3.38 13.99
CA VAL A 211 -17.50 -3.27 14.61
C VAL A 211 -18.51 -4.14 13.87
N THR A 212 -18.25 -5.44 13.70
CA THR A 212 -19.20 -6.36 13.07
C THR A 212 -19.51 -7.51 14.03
N PRO A 213 -20.68 -8.16 13.93
CA PRO A 213 -21.00 -9.29 14.80
C PRO A 213 -19.94 -10.41 14.73
N ALA A 214 -19.39 -10.68 13.55
CA ALA A 214 -18.34 -11.68 13.37
C ALA A 214 -17.02 -11.27 14.06
N ALA A 215 -16.65 -9.99 13.98
CA ALA A 215 -15.47 -9.48 14.65
C ALA A 215 -15.63 -9.49 16.19
N ASP A 216 -16.78 -9.06 16.70
CA ASP A 216 -17.05 -9.07 18.14
C ASP A 216 -17.10 -10.52 18.69
N ALA A 217 -17.67 -11.47 17.94
CA ALA A 217 -17.64 -12.88 18.30
C ALA A 217 -16.21 -13.44 18.31
N ALA A 218 -15.37 -13.06 17.33
CA ALA A 218 -13.96 -13.46 17.29
C ALA A 218 -13.17 -12.88 18.48
N LEU A 219 -13.40 -11.62 18.85
CA LEU A 219 -12.79 -11.00 20.03
C LEU A 219 -13.19 -11.73 21.32
N GLN A 220 -14.48 -12.02 21.49
CA GLN A 220 -14.97 -12.75 22.66
C GLN A 220 -14.36 -14.16 22.74
N SER A 221 -14.38 -14.90 21.62
CA SER A 221 -13.77 -16.23 21.54
C SER A 221 -12.26 -16.20 21.85
N PHE A 222 -11.55 -15.15 21.42
CA PHE A 222 -10.13 -15.01 21.70
C PHE A 222 -9.87 -14.73 23.19
N ALA A 223 -10.70 -13.88 23.81
CA ALA A 223 -10.58 -13.53 25.23
C ALA A 223 -10.91 -14.69 26.18
N ASP A 224 -11.81 -15.58 25.78
CA ASP A 224 -12.29 -16.71 26.57
C ASP A 224 -11.40 -17.96 26.46
N ASN A 225 -10.54 -18.03 25.45
CA ASN A 225 -9.65 -19.18 25.25
C ASN A 225 -8.40 -19.08 26.15
N PRO A 226 -8.26 -19.97 27.15
CA PRO A 226 -7.12 -19.92 28.09
C PRO A 226 -5.78 -20.32 27.46
N HIS A 227 -5.77 -20.85 26.24
CA HIS A 227 -4.55 -21.22 25.52
C HIS A 227 -3.93 -20.05 24.74
N ASN A 228 -4.65 -18.93 24.61
CA ASN A 228 -4.13 -17.76 23.93
C ASN A 228 -3.08 -17.03 24.77
N ASN A 229 -2.23 -16.24 24.12
CA ASN A 229 -1.19 -15.49 24.81
C ASN A 229 -1.80 -14.49 25.82
N PRO A 230 -1.33 -14.44 27.09
CA PRO A 230 -1.94 -13.63 28.13
C PRO A 230 -1.92 -12.12 27.83
N ASP A 231 -0.90 -11.61 27.14
CA ASP A 231 -0.79 -10.18 26.82
C ASP A 231 -1.81 -9.79 25.75
N ALA A 232 -1.96 -10.63 24.72
CA ALA A 232 -2.99 -10.43 23.70
C ALA A 232 -4.40 -10.53 24.31
N VAL A 233 -4.64 -11.52 25.18
CA VAL A 233 -5.92 -11.67 25.92
C VAL A 233 -6.21 -10.46 26.79
N ALA A 234 -5.21 -9.91 27.49
CA ALA A 234 -5.37 -8.71 28.31
C ALA A 234 -5.81 -7.51 27.45
N LEU A 235 -5.17 -7.29 26.30
CA LEU A 235 -5.59 -6.28 25.33
C LEU A 235 -7.02 -6.51 24.86
N THR A 236 -7.38 -7.74 24.46
CA THR A 236 -8.74 -8.06 23.98
C THR A 236 -9.79 -7.74 25.04
N LYS A 237 -9.53 -8.05 26.32
CA LYS A 237 -10.42 -7.71 27.42
C LYS A 237 -10.58 -6.20 27.58
N THR A 238 -9.48 -5.44 27.51
CA THR A 238 -9.54 -3.96 27.51
C THR A 238 -10.39 -3.42 26.36
N LEU A 239 -10.25 -3.98 25.15
CA LEU A 239 -11.02 -3.58 23.98
C LEU A 239 -12.53 -3.88 24.16
N LEU A 240 -12.88 -5.06 24.69
CA LEU A 240 -14.26 -5.46 25.00
C LEU A 240 -14.86 -4.58 26.11
N ASP A 241 -14.10 -4.26 27.15
CA ASP A 241 -14.58 -3.38 28.23
C ASP A 241 -14.75 -1.93 27.74
N ARG A 242 -13.82 -1.42 26.93
CA ARG A 242 -13.96 -0.13 26.25
C ARG A 242 -15.26 -0.08 25.44
N ALA A 243 -15.58 -1.13 24.69
CA ALA A 243 -16.80 -1.18 23.89
C ALA A 243 -18.09 -1.05 24.73
N LYS A 244 -18.12 -1.56 25.98
CA LYS A 244 -19.27 -1.42 26.90
C LYS A 244 -19.46 -0.01 27.42
N THR A 245 -18.39 0.79 27.44
CA THR A 245 -18.39 2.16 27.98
C THR A 245 -18.55 3.24 26.91
N ILE A 246 -18.41 2.87 25.64
CA ILE A 246 -18.44 3.82 24.54
C ILE A 246 -19.87 4.07 24.07
N GLY A 247 -20.19 5.37 24.01
CA GLY A 247 -21.20 5.89 23.10
C GLY A 247 -22.43 6.45 23.80
N SER A 248 -22.88 7.60 23.30
CA SER A 248 -24.29 7.97 23.35
C SER A 248 -24.91 7.50 22.03
N PRO A 249 -26.15 6.98 22.05
CA PRO A 249 -26.82 6.53 20.83
C PRO A 249 -26.84 7.66 19.80
N SER A 250 -26.41 7.36 18.57
CA SER A 250 -26.54 8.26 17.43
C SER A 250 -27.92 8.08 16.80
N SER A 251 -28.54 9.16 16.35
CA SER A 251 -29.75 9.09 15.51
C SER A 251 -29.43 8.76 14.05
N THR A 252 -28.15 8.80 13.66
CA THR A 252 -27.70 8.45 12.32
C THR A 252 -27.77 6.93 12.11
N PRO A 253 -28.35 6.43 11.00
CA PRO A 253 -28.33 5.01 10.68
C PRO A 253 -26.89 4.45 10.67
N ILE A 254 -26.70 3.26 11.25
CA ILE A 254 -25.39 2.59 11.36
C ILE A 254 -24.69 2.48 9.99
N GLU A 255 -25.43 2.13 8.94
CA GLU A 255 -24.86 1.98 7.59
C GLU A 255 -24.34 3.31 7.02
N ALA A 256 -24.99 4.43 7.34
CA ALA A 256 -24.49 5.75 6.95
C ALA A 256 -23.20 6.10 7.70
N LEU A 257 -23.12 5.77 9.00
CA LEU A 257 -21.89 5.96 9.78
C LEU A 257 -20.73 5.11 9.26
N ARG A 258 -21.00 3.86 8.83
CA ARG A 258 -19.98 3.00 8.20
C ARG A 258 -19.47 3.57 6.89
N GLU A 259 -20.38 4.07 6.07
CA GLU A 259 -20.03 4.69 4.79
C GLU A 259 -19.19 5.96 5.00
N ASP A 260 -19.57 6.82 5.95
CA ASP A 260 -18.79 8.01 6.30
C ASP A 260 -17.41 7.62 6.84
N ARG A 261 -17.33 6.57 7.65
CA ARG A 261 -16.07 6.06 8.17
C ARG A 261 -15.14 5.56 7.05
N ARG A 262 -15.68 4.85 6.06
CA ARG A 262 -14.90 4.44 4.88
C ARG A 262 -14.40 5.65 4.09
N LYS A 263 -15.25 6.66 3.87
CA LYS A 263 -14.83 7.90 3.20
C LYS A 263 -13.73 8.65 3.94
N VAL A 264 -13.76 8.67 5.27
CA VAL A 264 -12.67 9.22 6.09
C VAL A 264 -11.38 8.45 5.80
N MET A 265 -11.44 7.12 5.81
CA MET A 265 -10.28 6.28 5.54
C MET A 265 -9.84 6.26 4.08
N GLN A 266 -10.57 6.88 3.15
CA GLN A 266 -10.13 7.09 1.77
C GLN A 266 -9.33 8.39 1.58
N ARG A 267 -9.32 9.27 2.59
CA ARG A 267 -8.52 10.51 2.58
C ARG A 267 -7.04 10.17 2.82
N PRO A 268 -6.10 11.08 2.46
CA PRO A 268 -4.70 10.91 2.83
C PRO A 268 -4.53 10.61 4.33
N ILE A 269 -3.61 9.70 4.65
CA ILE A 269 -3.33 9.30 6.02
C ILE A 269 -2.87 10.51 6.85
N SER A 270 -3.68 10.89 7.84
CA SER A 270 -3.40 11.97 8.78
C SER A 270 -3.94 11.64 10.17
N ASP A 271 -3.47 12.39 11.17
CA ASP A 271 -3.99 12.31 12.54
C ASP A 271 -5.45 12.75 12.62
N GLU A 272 -5.86 13.79 11.87
CA GLU A 272 -7.27 14.22 11.84
C GLU A 272 -8.19 13.13 11.26
N ALA A 273 -7.76 12.44 10.20
CA ALA A 273 -8.52 11.33 9.64
C ALA A 273 -8.67 10.18 10.64
N LEU A 274 -7.61 9.86 11.39
CA LEU A 274 -7.66 8.81 12.42
C LEU A 274 -8.53 9.19 13.63
N ILE A 275 -8.55 10.46 14.02
CA ILE A 275 -9.44 10.97 15.07
C ILE A 275 -10.90 10.85 14.62
N GLU A 276 -11.24 11.35 13.43
CA GLU A 276 -12.61 11.26 12.89
C GLU A 276 -13.05 9.80 12.71
N PHE A 277 -12.13 8.91 12.32
CA PHE A 277 -12.35 7.47 12.24
C PHE A 277 -12.69 6.84 13.61
N ASP A 278 -11.98 7.21 14.68
CA ASP A 278 -12.26 6.74 16.04
C ASP A 278 -13.60 7.28 16.58
N GLU A 279 -13.92 8.54 16.28
CA GLU A 279 -15.22 9.15 16.63
C GLU A 279 -16.39 8.44 15.94
N LEU A 280 -16.27 8.15 14.64
CA LEU A 280 -17.30 7.42 13.89
C LEU A 280 -17.41 5.98 14.39
N THR A 281 -16.30 5.31 14.67
CA THR A 281 -16.29 3.98 15.29
C THR A 281 -17.02 3.98 16.63
N SER A 282 -16.82 5.02 17.44
CA SER A 282 -17.49 5.18 18.74
C SER A 282 -19.00 5.36 18.59
N LYS A 283 -19.45 6.13 17.59
CA LYS A 283 -20.88 6.28 17.28
C LYS A 283 -21.52 4.98 16.79
N ILE A 284 -20.82 4.21 15.96
CA ILE A 284 -21.30 2.90 15.48
C ILE A 284 -21.46 1.93 16.66
N ARG A 285 -20.45 1.84 17.54
CA ARG A 285 -20.51 0.97 18.73
C ARG A 285 -21.60 1.37 19.71
N GLY A 286 -21.81 2.67 19.95
CA GLY A 286 -22.86 3.15 20.85
C GLY A 286 -24.30 2.97 20.35
N GLY A 287 -24.48 2.66 19.05
CA GLY A 287 -25.79 2.39 18.45
C GLY A 287 -26.05 0.91 18.15
N SER A 288 -25.06 0.02 18.32
CA SER A 288 -25.15 -1.42 18.06
C SER A 288 -25.54 -2.19 19.33
#